data_AF-A0A3R9X4Y8-F1
#
_entry.id   AF-A0A3R9X4Y8-F1
#
_cell.length_a   1.000
_cell.length_b   1.000
_cell.length_c   1.000
_cell.angle_alpha   90.00
_cell.angle_beta   90.00
_cell.angle_gamma   90.00
#
_symmetry.space_group_name_H-M   'P 1'
#
loop_
_entity.id
_entity.type
_entity.pdbx_description
1 polymer ?
#
loop_
_entity_poly.entity_id
_entity_poly.type
_entity_poly.pdbx_seq_one_letter_code
_entity_poly.pdbx_strand_id
1 'polypeptide(L)'
;MSSLRIMDSDPGRAERTAKAVERALNASPEVVVGNVSVVPNRRDGGARVFMEVLLLEPRGEAADHEVFLERDDARPTRRARRALPGSA
;
A
#
# COMPACT_ATOMS: atom_id res chain seq x y z
N MET A 1 -16.55 4.89 5.83
CA MET A 1 -15.46 5.85 5.54
C MET A 1 -14.18 5.27 6.12
N SER A 2 -13.15 5.11 5.31
CA SER A 2 -11.85 4.63 5.79
C SER A 2 -11.07 5.82 6.34
N SER A 3 -10.20 5.59 7.32
CA SER A 3 -9.32 6.64 7.84
C SER A 3 -7.89 6.17 7.83
N LEU A 4 -6.99 7.05 7.43
CA LEU A 4 -5.55 6.84 7.49
C LEU A 4 -4.98 7.76 8.57
N ARG A 5 -4.10 7.21 9.40
CA ARG A 5 -3.47 7.94 10.49
C ARG A 5 -1.96 7.88 10.36
N ILE A 6 -1.34 9.05 10.29
CA ILE A 6 0.12 9.21 10.24
C ILE A 6 0.56 9.73 11.59
N MET A 7 1.59 9.12 12.16
CA MET A 7 2.12 9.49 13.47
C MET A 7 3.62 9.61 13.38
N ASP A 8 4.16 10.68 13.96
CA ASP A 8 5.59 10.85 14.08
C ASP A 8 5.92 11.61 15.37
N SER A 9 7.13 11.38 15.91
CA SER A 9 7.66 12.13 17.05
C SER A 9 8.14 13.52 16.63
N ASP A 10 8.43 13.73 15.34
CA ASP A 10 8.67 15.04 14.74
C ASP A 10 7.39 15.53 14.04
N PRO A 11 6.75 16.61 14.54
CA PRO A 11 5.51 17.11 13.95
C PRO A 11 5.69 17.57 12.50
N GLY A 12 6.84 18.15 12.17
CA GLY A 12 7.13 18.57 10.80
C GLY A 12 7.31 17.38 9.86
N ARG A 13 7.83 16.26 10.36
CA ARG A 13 7.91 15.01 9.59
C ARG A 13 6.54 14.39 9.37
N ALA A 14 5.68 14.36 10.40
CA ALA A 14 4.31 13.89 10.27
C ALA A 14 3.55 14.66 9.18
N GLU A 15 3.65 15.99 9.17
CA GLU A 15 3.00 16.87 8.19
C GLU A 15 3.55 16.66 6.77
N ARG A 16 4.87 16.59 6.60
CA ARG A 16 5.48 16.36 5.27
C ARG A 16 5.07 15.00 4.71
N THR A 17 5.05 13.95 5.55
CA THR A 17 4.61 12.62 5.16
C THR A 17 3.12 12.63 4.79
N ALA A 18 2.27 13.28 5.58
CA ALA A 18 0.84 13.40 5.26
C ALA A 18 0.61 14.09 3.93
N LYS A 19 1.32 15.19 3.64
CA LYS A 19 1.25 15.87 2.35
C LYS A 19 1.71 15.00 1.18
N ALA A 20 2.72 14.15 1.39
CA ALA A 20 3.19 13.22 0.37
C ALA A 20 2.15 12.12 0.10
N VAL A 21 1.55 11.57 1.15
CA VAL A 21 0.48 10.56 1.03
C VAL A 21 -0.77 11.16 0.38
N GLU A 22 -1.20 12.34 0.80
CA GLU A 22 -2.32 13.07 0.19
C GLU A 22 -2.11 13.26 -1.32
N ARG A 23 -0.92 13.69 -1.74
CA ARG A 23 -0.59 13.82 -3.18
C ARG A 23 -0.67 12.50 -3.92
N ALA A 24 -0.16 11.42 -3.32
CA ALA A 24 -0.22 10.09 -3.93
C ALA A 24 -1.66 9.57 -4.05
N LEU A 25 -2.49 9.79 -3.03
CA LEU A 25 -3.89 9.40 -3.04
C LEU A 25 -4.72 10.22 -4.04
N ASN A 26 -4.50 11.53 -4.11
CA ASN A 26 -5.17 12.40 -5.09
C ASN A 26 -4.76 12.12 -6.55
N ALA A 27 -3.63 11.44 -6.76
CA ALA A 27 -3.24 10.98 -8.09
C ALA A 27 -3.99 9.70 -8.52
N SER A 28 -4.64 9.00 -7.57
CA SER A 28 -5.45 7.83 -7.87
C SER A 28 -6.90 8.24 -8.17
N PRO A 29 -7.46 7.84 -9.33
CA PRO A 29 -8.84 8.18 -9.70
C PRO A 29 -9.89 7.45 -8.85
N GLU A 30 -9.50 6.38 -8.15
CA GLU A 30 -10.38 5.55 -7.33
C GLU A 30 -10.48 6.05 -5.89
N VAL A 31 -9.76 7.12 -5.53
CA VAL A 31 -9.65 7.56 -4.14
C VAL A 31 -10.01 9.04 -4.03
N VAL A 32 -10.87 9.35 -3.06
CA VAL A 32 -11.17 10.72 -2.65
C VAL A 32 -10.63 10.94 -1.25
N VAL A 33 -9.75 11.92 -1.09
CA VAL A 33 -9.29 12.39 0.22
C VAL A 33 -10.30 13.39 0.77
N GLY A 34 -10.80 13.12 1.97
CA GLY A 34 -11.74 13.97 2.70
C GLY A 34 -11.02 14.89 3.68
N ASN A 35 -11.55 15.02 4.89
CA ASN A 35 -10.98 15.91 5.90
C ASN A 35 -9.57 15.46 6.32
N VAL A 36 -8.65 16.43 6.43
CA VAL A 36 -7.30 16.24 6.94
C VAL A 36 -7.13 17.11 8.18
N SER A 37 -6.80 16.49 9.31
CA SER A 37 -6.61 17.19 10.58
C SER A 37 -5.32 16.79 11.27
N VAL A 38 -4.63 17.78 11.84
CA VAL A 38 -3.38 17.60 12.57
C VAL A 38 -3.65 17.77 14.07
N VAL A 39 -3.27 16.78 14.85
CA VAL A 39 -3.43 16.76 16.30
C VAL A 39 -2.04 16.62 16.95
N PRO A 40 -1.53 17.66 17.63
CA PRO A 40 -0.25 17.57 18.33
C PRO A 40 -0.34 16.62 19.54
N ASN A 41 0.73 15.85 19.77
CA ASN A 41 0.89 14.98 20.93
C ASN A 41 1.33 15.80 22.13
N ARG A 42 0.47 15.89 23.16
CA ARG A 42 0.76 16.68 24.37
C ARG A 42 1.96 16.19 25.20
N ARG A 43 2.36 14.92 25.06
CA ARG A 43 3.37 14.28 25.91
C ARG A 43 4.76 14.23 25.27
N ASP A 44 4.82 13.91 23.97
CA ASP A 44 6.06 13.48 23.32
C ASP A 44 6.52 14.44 22.21
N GLY A 45 5.90 15.62 22.10
CA GLY A 45 6.27 16.65 21.11
C GLY A 45 5.90 16.34 19.64
N GLY A 46 5.50 15.11 19.34
CA GLY A 46 5.10 14.68 17.99
C GLY A 46 3.72 15.14 17.52
N ALA A 47 3.28 14.61 16.39
CA ALA A 47 1.94 14.88 15.85
C ALA A 47 1.27 13.62 15.29
N ARG A 48 -0.06 13.69 15.22
CA ARG A 48 -0.93 12.70 14.59
C ARG A 48 -1.70 13.42 13.49
N VAL A 49 -1.57 12.98 12.25
CA VAL A 49 -2.39 13.47 11.14
C VAL A 49 -3.45 12.43 10.84
N PHE A 50 -4.72 12.84 10.89
CA PHE A 50 -5.86 12.02 10.49
C PHE A 50 -6.32 12.46 9.12
N MET A 51 -6.49 11.51 8.22
CA MET A 51 -7.01 11.73 6.87
C MET A 51 -8.19 10.80 6.63
N GLU A 52 -9.33 11.37 6.29
CA GLU A 52 -10.47 10.61 5.81
C GLU A 52 -10.24 10.23 4.36
N VAL A 53 -10.52 8.98 4.01
CA VAL A 53 -10.33 8.45 2.67
C VAL A 53 -11.56 7.67 2.26
N LEU A 54 -12.09 8.00 1.09
CA LEU A 54 -13.20 7.30 0.46
C LEU A 54 -12.66 6.57 -0.77
N LEU A 55 -12.86 5.25 -0.81
CA LEU A 55 -12.64 4.46 -2.00
C LEU A 55 -13.90 4.55 -2.86
N LEU A 56 -13.76 5.01 -4.08
CA LEU A 56 -14.81 4.96 -5.07
C LEU A 56 -14.89 3.53 -5.59
N GLU A 57 -16.09 2.96 -5.59
CA GLU A 57 -16.29 1.69 -6.30
C GLU A 57 -15.95 1.91 -7.78
N PRO A 58 -15.18 1.01 -8.42
CA PRO A 58 -14.92 1.10 -9.84
C PRO A 58 -16.26 1.12 -10.58
N ARG A 59 -16.56 2.23 -11.27
CA ARG A 59 -17.71 2.32 -12.17
C ARG A 59 -17.42 1.44 -13.38
N GLY A 60 -17.78 0.17 -13.29
CA GLY A 60 -17.81 -0.73 -14.44
C GLY A 60 -16.98 -1.98 -14.24
N GLU A 61 -17.72 -3.07 -14.09
CA GLU A 61 -17.37 -4.44 -14.46
C GLU A 61 -16.08 -5.00 -13.84
N ALA A 62 -16.27 -5.94 -12.92
CA ALA A 62 -15.41 -7.11 -12.86
C ALA A 62 -15.45 -7.79 -14.25
N ALA A 63 -14.70 -7.25 -15.21
CA ALA A 63 -14.25 -8.04 -16.32
C ALA A 63 -13.31 -9.05 -15.69
N ASP A 64 -13.78 -10.30 -15.59
CA ASP A 64 -12.90 -11.45 -15.44
C ASP A 64 -11.90 -11.40 -16.60
N HIS A 65 -10.79 -10.69 -16.38
CA HIS A 65 -9.68 -10.72 -17.29
C HIS A 65 -9.03 -12.09 -17.12
N GLU A 66 -9.44 -13.04 -17.95
CA GLU A 66 -8.72 -14.31 -18.09
C GLU A 66 -7.29 -14.01 -18.54
N VAL A 67 -6.37 -14.01 -17.59
CA VAL A 67 -4.93 -13.87 -17.86
C VAL A 67 -4.40 -15.23 -18.27
N PHE A 68 -4.27 -15.45 -19.59
CA PHE A 68 -3.55 -16.60 -20.12
C PHE A 68 -2.04 -16.33 -20.05
N LEU A 69 -1.36 -17.00 -19.12
CA LEU A 69 0.10 -17.04 -19.08
C LEU A 69 0.58 -18.15 -20.03
N GLU A 70 1.03 -17.78 -21.23
CA GLU A 70 1.77 -18.71 -22.09
C GLU A 70 3.22 -18.80 -21.58
N ARG A 71 3.54 -19.91 -20.89
CA ARG A 71 4.90 -20.20 -20.43
C ARG A 71 5.69 -20.81 -21.59
N ASP A 72 6.67 -20.06 -22.09
CA ASP A 72 7.67 -20.53 -23.06
C ASP A 72 8.76 -21.43 -22.42
N ASP A 73 8.36 -22.40 -21.58
CA ASP A 73 9.28 -23.36 -20.97
C ASP A 73 9.43 -24.63 -21.81
N ALA A 74 9.76 -24.47 -23.09
CA ALA A 74 10.18 -25.57 -23.95
C ALA A 74 11.68 -25.86 -23.77
N ARG A 75 12.05 -26.57 -22.67
CA ARG A 75 13.14 -27.57 -22.69
C ARG A 75 13.20 -28.42 -21.42
N PRO A 76 12.96 -29.75 -21.51
CA PRO A 76 13.18 -30.64 -20.39
C PRO A 76 14.67 -31.01 -20.31
N THR A 77 15.47 -30.28 -19.54
CA THR A 77 16.80 -30.79 -19.13
C THR A 77 16.62 -31.78 -17.99
N ARG A 78 16.51 -33.07 -18.34
CA ARG A 78 16.72 -34.20 -17.42
C ARG A 78 18.10 -34.07 -16.76
N ARG A 79 18.15 -33.76 -15.47
CA ARG A 79 19.26 -34.22 -14.59
C ARG A 79 18.77 -34.41 -13.16
N ALA A 80 19.10 -35.59 -12.63
CA ALA A 80 18.60 -36.22 -11.43
C ALA A 80 18.69 -35.35 -10.16
N ARG A 81 17.63 -35.41 -9.34
CA ARG A 81 17.65 -34.95 -7.95
C ARG A 81 18.68 -35.78 -7.18
N ARG A 82 19.69 -35.12 -6.61
CA ARG A 82 20.54 -35.71 -5.58
C ARG A 82 19.96 -35.28 -4.23
N ALA A 83 19.53 -36.25 -3.43
CA ALA A 83 19.04 -36.01 -2.08
C ALA A 83 20.17 -35.44 -1.19
N LEU A 84 19.82 -34.49 -0.33
CA LEU A 84 20.72 -33.94 0.70
C LEU A 84 20.77 -34.92 1.89
N PRO A 85 21.95 -35.27 2.43
CA PRO A 85 22.05 -36.04 3.65
C PRO A 85 21.66 -35.18 4.88
N GLY A 86 20.96 -35.80 5.82
CA GLY A 86 20.49 -35.19 7.06
C GLY A 86 21.60 -34.75 8.01
N SER A 87 21.29 -33.74 8.81
CA SER A 87 22.12 -33.13 9.85
C SER A 87 22.54 -34.12 10.93
N ALA A 88 23.82 -34.06 11.33
CA ALA A 88 24.29 -34.49 12.64
C ALA A 88 24.40 -33.27 13.57
#